data_AF-A0A8J9YW55-F1
#
_entry.id   AF-A0A8J9YW55-F1
#
_cell.length_a   1.000
_cell.length_b   1.000
_cell.length_c   1.000
_cell.angle_alpha   90.00
_cell.angle_beta   90.00
_cell.angle_gamma   90.00
#
_symmetry.space_group_name_H-M   'P 1'
#
loop_
_entity.id
_entity.type
_entity.pdbx_description
1 polymer ?
#
loop_
_entity_poly.entity_id
_entity_poly.type
_entity_poly.pdbx_seq_one_letter_code
_entity_poly.pdbx_strand_id
1 'polypeptide(L)'
;MSVCLLVQSCGRTVGVFGTCRRTVGVFGTCRRTVGVFGTCRRTVGVFSTVRVRTMSGNAAVETPLSDRWTELCGRDRIRTAEAGQAWWRVVKERYCEPWRFYHNLSHVHSMFLHFDSHQHKIQNRNAVAWAIFFHDIVYDAKASDNEARSAEMFHHFATEHLQKPPDCIRETERLIMLTKEHVTEDHRNKDRYGTKDEHYFLDFDMSVLGWPEQGNEKEQRESRFSRKQV
;
A
#
# COMPACT_ATOMS: atom_id res chain seq x y z
N MET A 1 25.14 -13.35 11.85
CA MET A 1 25.29 -14.32 12.97
C MET A 1 23.97 -15.07 13.20
N SER A 2 24.03 -16.27 13.77
CA SER A 2 22.84 -16.99 14.28
C SER A 2 22.78 -16.80 15.78
N VAL A 3 21.67 -16.30 16.30
CA VAL A 3 21.48 -16.07 17.74
C VAL A 3 20.54 -17.14 18.28
N CYS A 4 21.01 -17.90 19.26
CA CYS A 4 20.21 -18.91 19.95
C CYS A 4 19.98 -18.45 21.39
N LEU A 5 18.72 -18.22 21.75
CA LEU A 5 18.31 -17.83 23.09
C LEU A 5 17.43 -18.93 23.67
N LEU A 6 17.91 -19.59 24.71
CA LEU A 6 17.12 -20.52 25.51
C LEU A 6 16.77 -19.83 26.82
N VAL A 7 15.49 -19.49 27.00
CA VAL A 7 15.02 -18.79 28.20
C VAL A 7 13.79 -19.52 28.74
N GLN A 8 13.95 -20.19 29.89
CA GLN A 8 12.91 -21.04 30.47
C GLN A 8 11.74 -20.24 31.06
N SER A 9 12.00 -19.10 31.71
CA SER A 9 10.96 -18.14 32.08
C SER A 9 11.52 -16.71 32.12
N CYS A 10 10.80 -15.73 31.56
CA CYS A 10 11.22 -14.34 31.58
C CYS A 10 10.01 -13.40 31.40
N GLY A 11 9.92 -12.36 32.24
CA GLY A 11 8.88 -11.35 32.15
C GLY A 11 9.00 -10.44 30.92
N ARG A 12 10.24 -10.16 30.47
CA ARG A 12 10.52 -9.29 29.31
C ARG A 12 11.91 -9.56 28.76
N THR A 13 12.01 -9.87 27.47
CA THR A 13 13.28 -9.93 26.74
C THR A 13 13.33 -8.78 25.73
N VAL A 14 14.39 -7.97 25.78
CA VAL A 14 14.65 -6.86 24.84
C VAL A 14 16.05 -7.05 24.28
N GLY A 15 16.19 -7.00 22.95
CA GLY A 15 17.48 -7.04 22.29
C GLY A 15 17.45 -6.24 20.98
N VAL A 16 18.55 -5.58 20.69
CA VAL A 16 18.81 -4.90 19.41
C VAL A 16 19.82 -5.75 18.65
N PHE A 17 19.45 -6.25 17.48
CA PHE A 17 20.31 -7.11 16.67
C PHE A 17 20.50 -6.47 15.29
N GLY A 18 21.76 -6.26 14.90
CA GLY A 18 22.12 -5.64 13.61
C GLY A 18 21.65 -6.47 12.40
N THR A 19 22.45 -7.46 11.98
CA THR A 19 22.11 -8.37 10.88
C THR A 19 22.05 -9.82 11.34
N CYS A 20 20.84 -10.40 11.35
CA CYS A 20 20.61 -11.77 11.82
C CYS A 20 20.11 -12.65 10.68
N ARG A 21 20.83 -13.73 10.38
CA ARG A 21 20.42 -14.69 9.34
C ARG A 21 19.31 -15.60 9.84
N ARG A 22 19.33 -15.92 11.14
CA ARG A 22 18.37 -16.80 11.80
C ARG A 22 18.38 -16.57 13.31
N THR A 23 17.20 -16.34 13.89
CA THR A 23 16.98 -16.35 15.33
C THR A 23 16.15 -17.59 15.67
N VAL A 24 16.64 -18.43 16.57
CA VAL A 24 15.90 -19.58 17.10
C VAL A 24 15.79 -19.42 18.60
N GLY A 25 14.56 -19.43 19.11
CA GLY A 25 14.31 -19.38 20.53
C GLY A 25 13.15 -20.28 20.91
N VAL A 26 13.33 -21.04 21.99
CA VAL A 26 12.29 -21.82 22.64
C VAL A 26 11.98 -21.11 23.94
N PHE A 27 10.75 -20.60 24.07
CA PHE A 27 10.31 -19.80 25.21
C PHE A 27 9.12 -20.50 25.87
N GLY A 28 9.26 -20.92 27.13
CA GLY A 28 8.22 -21.65 27.85
C GLY A 28 7.00 -20.78 28.15
N THR A 29 7.17 -19.76 28.99
CA THR A 29 6.15 -18.76 29.30
C THR A 29 6.77 -17.36 29.21
N CYS A 30 6.51 -16.66 28.10
CA CYS A 30 6.98 -15.29 27.89
C CYS A 30 5.77 -14.37 27.68
N ARG A 31 5.59 -13.37 28.57
CA ARG A 31 4.47 -12.42 28.46
C ARG A 31 4.64 -11.46 27.28
N ARG A 32 5.87 -11.12 26.90
CA ARG A 32 6.14 -10.11 25.87
C ARG A 32 7.56 -10.24 25.31
N THR A 33 7.65 -10.43 24.00
CA THR A 33 8.91 -10.37 23.25
C THR A 33 8.89 -9.14 22.35
N VAL A 34 9.94 -8.31 22.39
CA VAL A 34 10.11 -7.14 21.51
C VAL A 34 11.51 -7.20 20.92
N GLY A 35 11.61 -7.28 19.60
CA GLY A 35 12.88 -7.25 18.87
C GLY A 35 12.86 -6.21 17.78
N VAL A 36 13.94 -5.43 17.67
CA VAL A 36 14.20 -4.54 16.54
C VAL A 36 15.31 -5.21 15.72
N PHE A 37 15.00 -5.56 14.48
CA PHE A 37 15.92 -6.25 13.56
C PHE A 37 16.15 -5.37 12.33
N GLY A 38 17.40 -5.17 11.93
CA GLY A 38 17.70 -4.43 10.69
C GLY A 38 17.29 -5.21 9.44
N THR A 39 17.68 -6.48 9.34
CA THR A 39 17.19 -7.44 8.34
C THR A 39 17.07 -8.83 8.98
N CYS A 40 15.89 -9.45 8.91
CA CYS A 40 15.64 -10.81 9.40
C CYS A 40 14.86 -11.61 8.35
N ARG A 41 15.47 -12.68 7.82
CA ARG A 41 14.88 -13.46 6.71
C ARG A 41 13.79 -14.44 7.15
N ARG A 42 13.85 -14.91 8.40
CA ARG A 42 12.91 -15.91 8.93
C ARG A 42 12.97 -15.97 10.45
N THR A 43 11.82 -15.87 11.10
CA THR A 43 11.65 -16.11 12.55
C THR A 43 10.84 -17.38 12.74
N VAL A 44 11.33 -18.33 13.54
CA VAL A 44 10.62 -19.56 13.89
C VAL A 44 10.63 -19.68 15.41
N GLY A 45 9.45 -19.76 16.02
CA GLY A 45 9.31 -19.97 17.45
C GLY A 45 8.12 -20.88 17.75
N VAL A 46 8.26 -21.72 18.77
CA VAL A 46 7.18 -22.52 19.34
C VAL A 46 6.79 -21.82 20.63
N PHE A 47 5.56 -21.34 20.72
CA PHE A 47 5.06 -20.62 21.88
C PHE A 47 3.70 -21.18 22.31
N SER A 48 3.50 -21.35 23.62
CA SER A 48 2.24 -21.86 24.20
C SER A 48 1.13 -20.81 24.20
N THR A 49 1.46 -19.52 24.36
CA THR A 49 0.55 -18.37 24.17
C THR A 49 1.36 -17.10 23.92
N VAL A 50 1.13 -16.39 22.81
CA VAL A 50 1.76 -15.08 22.54
C VAL A 50 0.68 -14.06 22.20
N ARG A 51 0.72 -12.90 22.85
CA ARG A 51 0.13 -11.67 22.31
C ARG A 51 1.22 -10.90 21.59
N VAL A 52 1.24 -11.04 20.26
CA VAL A 52 2.04 -10.16 19.40
C VAL A 52 1.33 -8.82 19.39
N ARG A 53 2.04 -7.75 19.78
CA ARG A 53 1.52 -6.38 19.61
C ARG A 53 2.04 -5.88 18.27
N THR A 54 1.18 -5.94 17.25
CA THR A 54 1.43 -5.39 15.92
C THR A 54 1.68 -3.88 16.05
N MET A 55 2.76 -3.38 15.45
CA MET A 55 2.97 -1.94 15.31
C MET A 55 1.97 -1.37 14.29
N SER A 56 1.53 -0.13 14.51
CA SER A 56 0.48 0.55 13.72
C SER A 56 0.77 0.52 12.20
N GLY A 57 -0.29 0.39 11.40
CA GLY A 57 -0.29 -0.12 10.01
C GLY A 57 0.69 0.51 9.03
N ASN A 58 0.97 1.82 9.10
CA ASN A 58 1.79 2.50 8.08
C ASN A 58 3.29 2.17 8.15
N ALA A 59 3.86 1.96 9.34
CA ALA A 59 5.29 1.71 9.47
C ALA A 59 5.71 0.33 8.94
N ALA A 60 4.81 -0.66 9.01
CA ALA A 60 5.07 -2.01 8.55
C ALA A 60 5.03 -2.15 7.01
N VAL A 61 4.29 -1.26 6.34
CA VAL A 61 4.08 -1.30 4.88
C VAL A 61 4.99 -0.34 4.10
N GLU A 62 5.67 0.58 4.79
CA GLU A 62 6.54 1.59 4.15
C GLU A 62 7.66 0.94 3.31
N THR A 63 8.41 -0.02 3.87
CA THR A 63 9.53 -0.65 3.16
C THR A 63 9.10 -1.39 1.89
N PRO A 64 8.10 -2.29 1.91
CA PRO A 64 7.60 -2.92 0.70
C PRO A 64 7.14 -1.94 -0.38
N LEU A 65 6.51 -0.83 0.01
CA LEU A 65 6.05 0.18 -0.93
C LEU A 65 7.21 1.01 -1.50
N SER A 66 8.21 1.35 -0.70
CA SER A 66 9.41 2.06 -1.14
C SER A 66 10.23 1.24 -2.14
N ASP A 67 10.38 -0.06 -1.88
CA ASP A 67 11.06 -0.98 -2.80
C ASP A 67 10.30 -1.06 -4.13
N ARG A 68 8.96 -1.16 -4.07
CA ARG A 68 8.11 -1.18 -5.26
C ARG A 68 8.15 0.12 -6.05
N TRP A 69 8.12 1.25 -5.36
CA TRP A 69 8.27 2.57 -5.99
C TRP A 69 9.60 2.64 -6.74
N THR A 70 10.69 2.21 -6.10
CA THR A 70 12.03 2.19 -6.70
C THR A 70 12.09 1.30 -7.93
N GLU A 71 11.46 0.12 -7.87
CA GLU A 71 11.36 -0.79 -9.01
C GLU A 71 10.55 -0.17 -10.16
N LEU A 72 9.41 0.46 -9.87
CA LEU A 72 8.56 1.10 -10.87
C LEU A 72 9.29 2.27 -11.55
N CYS A 73 9.99 3.11 -10.77
CA CYS A 73 10.88 4.15 -11.27
C CYS A 73 11.97 3.59 -12.20
N GLY A 74 12.54 2.42 -11.88
CA GLY A 74 13.52 1.74 -12.72
C GLY A 74 12.93 1.22 -14.03
N ARG A 75 11.76 0.56 -13.97
CA ARG A 75 11.04 0.04 -15.15
C ARG A 75 10.66 1.16 -16.12
N ASP A 76 10.23 2.30 -15.60
CA ASP A 76 9.78 3.45 -16.39
C ASP A 76 10.84 4.53 -16.62
N ARG A 77 12.11 4.21 -16.29
CA ARG A 77 13.29 5.04 -16.57
C ARG A 77 13.12 6.48 -16.11
N ILE A 78 12.86 6.66 -14.82
CA ILE A 78 12.87 7.99 -14.22
C ILE A 78 14.20 8.71 -14.51
N ARG A 79 14.14 10.03 -14.73
CA ARG A 79 15.28 10.84 -15.17
C ARG A 79 16.48 10.75 -14.22
N THR A 80 16.24 10.79 -12.90
CA THR A 80 17.29 10.67 -11.88
C THR A 80 16.79 9.86 -10.68
N ALA A 81 17.71 9.20 -9.97
CA ALA A 81 17.39 8.48 -8.75
C ALA A 81 16.93 9.44 -7.63
N GLU A 82 17.52 10.63 -7.59
CA GLU A 82 17.21 11.68 -6.63
C GLU A 82 15.77 12.19 -6.81
N ALA A 83 15.30 12.34 -8.05
CA ALA A 83 13.91 12.70 -8.33
C ALA A 83 12.95 11.60 -7.85
N GLY A 84 13.29 10.33 -8.09
CA GLY A 84 12.53 9.20 -7.58
C GLY A 84 12.43 9.18 -6.05
N GLN A 85 13.53 9.42 -5.36
CA GLN A 85 13.56 9.49 -3.89
C GLN A 85 12.82 10.72 -3.35
N ALA A 86 12.90 11.87 -4.03
CA ALA A 86 12.18 13.08 -3.64
C ALA A 86 10.66 12.86 -3.72
N TRP A 87 10.17 12.28 -4.82
CA TRP A 87 8.75 11.99 -4.98
C TRP A 87 8.25 10.87 -4.10
N TRP A 88 9.09 9.87 -3.78
CA TRP A 88 8.73 8.89 -2.75
C TRP A 88 8.45 9.55 -1.39
N ARG A 89 9.26 10.54 -0.99
CA ARG A 89 9.01 11.31 0.24
C ARG A 89 7.67 12.03 0.19
N VAL A 90 7.34 12.65 -0.95
CA VAL A 90 6.04 13.30 -1.15
C VAL A 90 4.89 12.30 -1.00
N VAL A 91 4.93 11.17 -1.71
CA VAL A 91 3.91 10.11 -1.60
C VAL A 91 3.76 9.66 -0.15
N LYS A 92 4.87 9.34 0.52
CA LYS A 92 4.88 8.93 1.92
C LYS A 92 4.24 9.97 2.83
N GLU A 93 4.62 11.24 2.70
CA GLU A 93 4.12 12.33 3.54
C GLU A 93 2.60 12.49 3.38
N ARG A 94 2.12 12.50 2.14
CA ARG A 94 0.68 12.62 1.82
C ARG A 94 -0.15 11.50 2.43
N TYR A 95 0.23 10.24 2.20
CA TYR A 95 -0.48 9.09 2.75
C TYR A 95 -0.25 8.85 4.25
N CYS A 96 0.64 9.63 4.89
CA CYS A 96 0.84 9.62 6.34
C CYS A 96 0.18 10.82 7.05
N GLU A 97 -0.58 11.66 6.35
CA GLU A 97 -1.31 12.77 6.95
C GLU A 97 -2.21 12.26 8.10
N PRO A 98 -2.12 12.83 9.33
CA PRO A 98 -2.75 12.26 10.54
C PRO A 98 -4.28 12.10 10.49
N TRP A 99 -4.95 12.81 9.59
CA TRP A 99 -6.41 12.79 9.44
C TRP A 99 -6.92 11.71 8.48
N ARG A 100 -6.04 10.98 7.77
CA ARG A 100 -6.40 9.87 6.87
C ARG A 100 -6.47 8.55 7.66
N PHE A 101 -7.67 8.05 7.95
CA PHE A 101 -7.79 6.76 8.66
C PHE A 101 -7.78 5.56 7.71
N TYR A 102 -8.29 5.71 6.48
CA TYR A 102 -8.37 4.67 5.45
C TYR A 102 -7.44 4.93 4.27
N HIS A 103 -7.55 6.07 3.56
CA HIS A 103 -6.72 6.40 2.38
C HIS A 103 -5.28 6.76 2.75
N ASN A 104 -4.55 5.80 3.34
CA ASN A 104 -3.19 5.90 3.84
C ASN A 104 -2.30 4.82 3.20
N LEU A 105 -1.03 4.72 3.63
CA LEU A 105 -0.09 3.76 3.06
C LEU A 105 -0.55 2.30 3.19
N SER A 106 -1.36 1.98 4.21
CA SER A 106 -1.90 0.63 4.38
C SER A 106 -2.91 0.28 3.27
N HIS A 107 -3.73 1.25 2.83
CA HIS A 107 -4.63 1.09 1.67
C HIS A 107 -3.84 0.87 0.38
N VAL A 108 -2.87 1.73 0.09
CA VAL A 108 -1.99 1.59 -1.08
C VAL A 108 -1.30 0.22 -1.09
N HIS A 109 -0.84 -0.25 0.07
CA HIS A 109 -0.27 -1.59 0.21
C HIS A 109 -1.30 -2.70 -0.09
N SER A 110 -2.51 -2.59 0.44
CA SER A 110 -3.61 -3.53 0.18
C SER A 110 -3.92 -3.63 -1.33
N MET A 111 -4.01 -2.49 -2.02
CA MET A 111 -4.20 -2.46 -3.47
C MET A 111 -3.08 -3.20 -4.20
N PHE A 112 -1.83 -3.06 -3.76
CA PHE A 112 -0.71 -3.79 -4.35
C PHE A 112 -0.74 -5.30 -4.09
N LEU A 113 -1.29 -5.76 -2.96
CA LEU A 113 -1.52 -7.19 -2.73
C LEU A 113 -2.55 -7.76 -3.73
N HIS A 114 -3.62 -7.01 -4.01
CA HIS A 114 -4.58 -7.39 -5.03
C HIS A 114 -3.99 -7.32 -6.45
N PHE A 115 -3.21 -6.28 -6.75
CA PHE A 115 -2.46 -6.15 -7.99
C PHE A 115 -1.55 -7.36 -8.22
N ASP A 116 -0.76 -7.78 -7.23
CA ASP A 116 0.18 -8.89 -7.38
C ASP A 116 -0.51 -10.23 -7.65
N SER A 117 -1.66 -10.47 -7.01
CA SER A 117 -2.46 -11.68 -7.25
C SER A 117 -3.13 -11.71 -8.63
N HIS A 118 -3.35 -10.54 -9.24
CA HIS A 118 -4.06 -10.40 -10.52
C HIS A 118 -3.18 -9.88 -11.67
N GLN A 119 -1.89 -9.64 -11.44
CA GLN A 119 -0.98 -9.03 -12.42
C GLN A 119 -0.95 -9.72 -13.79
N HIS A 120 -1.24 -11.03 -13.83
CA HIS A 120 -1.31 -11.82 -15.06
C HIS A 120 -2.50 -11.44 -15.96
N LYS A 121 -3.52 -10.78 -15.41
CA LYS A 121 -4.71 -10.29 -16.12
C LYS A 121 -4.64 -8.81 -16.48
N ILE A 122 -3.68 -8.09 -15.90
CA ILE A 122 -3.48 -6.65 -16.14
C ILE A 122 -2.59 -6.47 -17.37
N GLN A 123 -3.06 -5.72 -18.36
CA GLN A 123 -2.37 -5.47 -19.62
C GLN A 123 -1.27 -4.42 -19.43
N ASN A 124 -1.61 -3.24 -18.92
CA ASN A 124 -0.71 -2.13 -18.65
C ASN A 124 -0.39 -2.03 -17.16
N ARG A 125 0.45 -2.95 -16.70
CA ARG A 125 0.87 -3.08 -15.30
C ARG A 125 1.47 -1.80 -14.72
N ASN A 126 2.24 -1.06 -15.51
CA ASN A 126 2.91 0.14 -15.02
C ASN A 126 1.92 1.30 -14.86
N ALA A 127 0.96 1.47 -15.79
CA ALA A 127 -0.09 2.49 -15.63
C ALA A 127 -0.95 2.24 -14.38
N VAL A 128 -1.38 0.98 -14.17
CA VAL A 128 -2.13 0.61 -12.95
C VAL A 128 -1.28 0.83 -11.69
N ALA A 129 0.01 0.47 -11.71
CA ALA A 129 0.89 0.68 -10.56
C ALA A 129 1.08 2.18 -10.22
N TRP A 130 1.22 3.05 -11.22
CA TRP A 130 1.25 4.50 -10.99
C TRP A 130 -0.09 5.01 -10.48
N ALA A 131 -1.20 4.55 -11.05
CA ALA A 131 -2.53 4.94 -10.60
C ALA A 131 -2.74 4.56 -9.13
N ILE A 132 -2.31 3.37 -8.70
CA ILE A 132 -2.36 2.96 -7.28
C ILE A 132 -1.59 3.95 -6.39
N PHE A 133 -0.40 4.40 -6.77
CA PHE A 133 0.34 5.38 -5.96
C PHE A 133 -0.30 6.77 -5.95
N PHE A 134 -0.98 7.18 -7.03
CA PHE A 134 -1.42 8.56 -7.18
C PHE A 134 -2.92 8.81 -6.97
N HIS A 135 -3.79 7.79 -7.01
CA HIS A 135 -5.25 7.98 -7.04
C HIS A 135 -5.80 8.90 -5.93
N ASP A 136 -5.33 8.71 -4.69
CA ASP A 136 -5.72 9.52 -3.52
C ASP A 136 -4.54 10.30 -2.91
N ILE A 137 -3.53 10.63 -3.74
CA ILE A 137 -2.38 11.40 -3.24
C ILE A 137 -2.82 12.79 -2.74
N VAL A 138 -3.88 13.36 -3.33
CA VAL A 138 -4.61 14.51 -2.82
C VAL A 138 -5.89 14.02 -2.15
N TYR A 139 -6.13 14.43 -0.91
CA TYR A 139 -7.34 14.07 -0.17
C TYR A 139 -7.79 15.24 0.71
N ASP A 140 -8.93 15.80 0.35
CA ASP A 140 -9.71 16.70 1.19
C ASP A 140 -11.15 16.21 1.20
N ALA A 141 -11.60 15.70 2.35
CA ALA A 141 -12.94 15.18 2.56
C ALA A 141 -14.05 16.26 2.50
N LYS A 142 -13.81 17.43 1.92
CA LYS A 142 -14.82 18.44 1.58
C LYS A 142 -14.74 18.89 0.12
N ALA A 143 -13.73 18.45 -0.62
CA ALA A 143 -13.49 18.83 -1.99
C ALA A 143 -14.01 17.74 -2.95
N SER A 144 -14.52 18.16 -4.12
CA SER A 144 -15.06 17.29 -5.17
C SER A 144 -14.11 17.14 -6.37
N ASP A 145 -12.89 17.68 -6.25
CA ASP A 145 -11.87 17.72 -7.27
C ASP A 145 -10.59 16.97 -6.88
N ASN A 146 -10.64 16.14 -5.83
CA ASN A 146 -9.49 15.38 -5.33
C ASN A 146 -8.87 14.52 -6.44
N GLU A 147 -9.67 13.80 -7.22
CA GLU A 147 -9.21 12.92 -8.28
C GLU A 147 -8.55 13.71 -9.42
N ALA A 148 -9.12 14.87 -9.76
CA ALA A 148 -8.55 15.76 -10.77
C ALA A 148 -7.19 16.31 -10.32
N ARG A 149 -7.08 16.71 -9.06
CA ARG A 149 -5.83 17.21 -8.46
C ARG A 149 -4.78 16.10 -8.29
N SER A 150 -5.20 14.88 -7.97
CA SER A 150 -4.35 13.69 -7.95
C SER A 150 -3.80 13.36 -9.34
N ALA A 151 -4.66 13.42 -10.38
CA ALA A 151 -4.26 13.22 -11.77
C ALA A 151 -3.30 14.33 -12.25
N GLU A 152 -3.56 15.59 -11.90
CA GLU A 152 -2.67 16.72 -12.20
C GLU A 152 -1.31 16.56 -11.52
N MET A 153 -1.28 16.12 -10.25
CA MET A 153 -0.04 15.86 -9.53
C MET A 153 0.77 14.73 -10.18
N PHE A 154 0.10 13.69 -10.69
CA PHE A 154 0.75 12.66 -11.50
C PHE A 154 1.25 13.22 -12.84
N HIS A 155 0.47 14.05 -13.53
CA HIS A 155 0.85 14.68 -14.79
C HIS A 155 2.16 15.46 -14.64
N HIS A 156 2.26 16.30 -13.61
CA HIS A 156 3.48 17.06 -13.31
C HIS A 156 4.67 16.14 -13.04
N PHE A 157 4.51 15.15 -12.16
CA PHE A 157 5.56 14.15 -11.91
C PHE A 157 6.01 13.45 -13.19
N ALA A 158 5.06 13.00 -14.00
CA ALA A 158 5.32 12.18 -15.18
C ALA A 158 6.00 12.97 -16.30
N THR A 159 5.51 14.18 -16.60
CA THR A 159 6.08 15.04 -17.65
C THR A 159 7.47 15.54 -17.27
N GLU A 160 7.71 15.82 -15.99
CA GLU A 160 9.02 16.27 -15.53
C GLU A 160 10.04 15.15 -15.40
N HIS A 161 9.64 13.93 -15.02
CA HIS A 161 10.60 12.93 -14.59
C HIS A 161 10.54 11.60 -15.34
N LEU A 162 9.44 11.25 -15.99
CA LEU A 162 9.35 9.98 -16.73
C LEU A 162 9.73 10.18 -18.20
N GLN A 163 10.48 9.22 -18.74
CA GLN A 163 10.83 9.19 -20.17
C GLN A 163 9.81 8.37 -20.94
N LYS A 164 8.55 8.86 -20.98
CA LYS A 164 7.42 8.12 -21.56
C LYS A 164 6.67 8.90 -22.65
N PRO A 165 6.08 8.20 -23.62
CA PRO A 165 5.12 8.80 -24.54
C PRO A 165 3.92 9.42 -23.79
N PRO A 166 3.35 10.52 -24.28
CA PRO A 166 2.17 11.15 -23.67
C PRO A 166 1.00 10.18 -23.46
N ASP A 167 0.82 9.21 -24.36
CA ASP A 167 -0.26 8.22 -24.29
C ASP A 167 -0.19 7.35 -23.04
N CYS A 168 1.02 6.99 -22.59
CA CYS A 168 1.22 6.22 -21.37
C CYS A 168 0.88 7.04 -20.11
N ILE A 169 1.10 8.35 -20.14
CA ILE A 169 0.75 9.27 -19.06
C ILE A 169 -0.78 9.39 -18.99
N ARG A 170 -1.42 9.64 -20.15
CA ARG A 170 -2.89 9.77 -20.24
C ARG A 170 -3.64 8.55 -19.74
N GLU A 171 -3.12 7.34 -19.96
CA GLU A 171 -3.79 6.14 -19.44
C GLU A 171 -3.79 6.08 -17.91
N THR A 172 -2.71 6.51 -17.27
CA THR A 172 -2.65 6.57 -15.79
C THR A 172 -3.58 7.64 -15.25
N GLU A 173 -3.61 8.82 -15.88
CA GLU A 173 -4.54 9.90 -15.53
C GLU A 173 -6.00 9.45 -15.67
N ARG A 174 -6.32 8.74 -16.76
CA ARG A 174 -7.63 8.16 -16.99
C ARG A 174 -8.02 7.22 -15.86
N LEU A 175 -7.12 6.31 -15.45
CA LEU A 175 -7.37 5.39 -14.35
C LEU A 175 -7.62 6.13 -13.03
N ILE A 176 -6.82 7.14 -12.70
CA ILE A 176 -7.03 7.98 -11.52
C ILE A 176 -8.41 8.66 -11.58
N MET A 177 -8.78 9.25 -12.71
CA MET A 177 -10.07 9.91 -12.86
C MET A 177 -11.28 8.98 -12.74
N LEU A 178 -11.12 7.68 -13.02
CA LEU A 178 -12.18 6.69 -12.86
C LEU A 178 -12.58 6.45 -11.39
N THR A 179 -11.68 6.73 -10.43
CA THR A 179 -12.06 6.65 -9.02
C THR A 179 -13.13 7.67 -8.68
N LYS A 180 -13.31 8.77 -9.43
CA LYS A 180 -14.35 9.75 -9.11
C LYS A 180 -15.76 9.15 -9.04
N GLU A 181 -16.11 8.29 -10.00
CA GLU A 181 -17.42 7.61 -9.98
C GLU A 181 -17.36 6.21 -9.36
N HIS A 182 -16.16 5.66 -9.16
CA HIS A 182 -15.90 4.28 -8.73
C HIS A 182 -16.69 3.22 -9.53
N VAL A 183 -17.13 3.53 -10.75
CA VAL A 183 -18.06 2.70 -11.53
C VAL A 183 -17.76 2.85 -13.03
N THR A 184 -17.74 1.73 -13.75
CA THR A 184 -17.75 1.69 -15.22
C THR A 184 -19.13 1.26 -15.70
N GLU A 185 -19.41 1.38 -17.00
CA GLU A 185 -20.66 0.89 -17.58
C GLU A 185 -20.84 -0.63 -17.35
N ASP A 186 -19.77 -1.41 -17.43
CA ASP A 186 -19.81 -2.84 -17.13
C ASP A 186 -20.15 -3.09 -15.65
N HIS A 187 -19.61 -2.31 -14.71
CA HIS A 187 -19.97 -2.41 -13.28
C HIS A 187 -21.45 -2.06 -12.98
N ARG A 188 -22.15 -1.33 -13.87
CA ARG A 188 -23.59 -1.01 -13.68
C ARG A 188 -24.50 -2.18 -14.07
N ASN A 189 -23.98 -3.19 -14.77
CA ASN A 189 -24.75 -4.32 -15.25
C ASN A 189 -24.53 -5.55 -14.35
N LYS A 190 -25.58 -5.98 -13.63
CA LYS A 190 -25.48 -7.07 -12.61
C LYS A 190 -24.94 -8.41 -13.13
N ASP A 191 -25.09 -8.67 -14.43
CA ASP A 191 -24.66 -9.93 -15.06
C ASP A 191 -23.36 -9.77 -15.88
N ARG A 192 -22.66 -8.64 -15.75
CA ARG A 192 -21.39 -8.40 -16.43
C ARG A 192 -20.28 -8.19 -15.42
N TYR A 193 -19.11 -8.69 -15.79
CA TYR A 193 -17.87 -8.48 -15.08
C TYR A 193 -16.89 -7.83 -16.05
N GLY A 194 -16.23 -6.78 -15.59
CA GLY A 194 -15.22 -6.12 -16.38
C GLY A 194 -13.91 -6.91 -16.43
N THR A 195 -13.26 -6.97 -17.59
CA THR A 195 -12.01 -7.74 -17.79
C THR A 195 -10.82 -6.85 -18.16
N LYS A 196 -10.95 -5.55 -17.96
CA LYS A 196 -9.96 -4.53 -18.37
C LYS A 196 -9.25 -3.98 -17.14
N ASP A 197 -8.13 -3.30 -17.37
CA ASP A 197 -7.29 -2.76 -16.31
C ASP A 197 -8.06 -1.82 -15.38
N GLU A 198 -8.98 -0.99 -15.90
CA GLU A 198 -9.83 -0.13 -15.08
C GLU A 198 -10.73 -0.90 -14.11
N HIS A 199 -11.17 -2.09 -14.49
CA HIS A 199 -12.07 -2.90 -13.68
C HIS A 199 -11.32 -3.48 -12.49
N TYR A 200 -10.15 -4.06 -12.74
CA TYR A 200 -9.26 -4.54 -11.69
C TYR A 200 -8.83 -3.40 -10.76
N PHE A 201 -8.44 -2.25 -11.32
CA PHE A 201 -8.00 -1.11 -10.53
C PHE A 201 -9.09 -0.61 -9.58
N LEU A 202 -10.32 -0.45 -10.07
CA LEU A 202 -11.46 -0.04 -9.23
C LEU A 202 -11.82 -1.11 -8.19
N ASP A 203 -11.75 -2.39 -8.53
CA ASP A 203 -11.97 -3.48 -7.58
C ASP A 203 -10.92 -3.49 -6.45
N PHE A 204 -9.66 -3.17 -6.76
CA PHE A 204 -8.60 -3.08 -5.76
C PHE A 204 -8.88 -1.96 -4.76
N ASP A 205 -9.27 -0.80 -5.28
CA ASP A 205 -9.61 0.37 -4.49
C ASP A 205 -10.82 0.12 -3.57
N MET A 206 -11.85 -0.52 -4.11
CA MET A 206 -13.10 -0.82 -3.37
C MET A 206 -13.06 -2.11 -2.54
N SER A 207 -11.95 -2.84 -2.52
CA SER A 207 -11.85 -4.18 -1.91
C SER A 207 -12.29 -4.24 -0.44
N VAL A 208 -12.12 -3.16 0.32
CA VAL A 208 -12.57 -3.03 1.71
C VAL A 208 -14.08 -3.24 1.88
N LEU A 209 -14.88 -2.94 0.85
CA LEU A 209 -16.35 -3.10 0.90
C LEU A 209 -16.77 -4.58 0.92
N GLY A 210 -15.89 -5.48 0.48
CA GLY A 210 -16.11 -6.93 0.53
C GLY A 210 -15.63 -7.59 1.82
N TRP A 211 -15.03 -6.84 2.75
CA TRP A 211 -14.56 -7.41 4.00
C TRP A 211 -15.74 -7.78 4.92
N PRO A 212 -15.66 -8.89 5.67
CA PRO A 212 -16.66 -9.19 6.69
C PRO A 212 -16.76 -8.03 7.69
N GLU A 213 -17.96 -7.78 8.23
CA GLU A 213 -18.27 -6.67 9.16
C GLU A 213 -17.37 -6.57 10.41
N GLN A 214 -16.46 -7.53 10.62
CA GLN A 214 -15.45 -7.53 11.68
C GLN A 214 -14.28 -6.54 11.44
N GLY A 215 -14.22 -5.85 10.30
CA GLY A 215 -13.26 -4.76 10.06
C GLY A 215 -13.59 -3.51 10.88
N ASN A 216 -12.57 -2.72 11.24
CA ASN A 216 -12.69 -1.49 12.03
C ASN A 216 -13.80 -0.57 11.45
N GLU A 217 -14.89 -0.36 12.20
CA GLU A 217 -16.05 0.42 11.77
C GLU A 217 -15.68 1.81 11.22
N LYS A 218 -14.57 2.39 11.70
CA LYS A 218 -14.05 3.68 11.23
C LYS A 218 -13.50 3.62 9.81
N GLU A 219 -12.78 2.57 9.45
CA GLU A 219 -12.24 2.36 8.10
C GLU A 219 -13.37 2.15 7.09
N GLN A 220 -14.35 1.32 7.45
CA GLN A 220 -15.54 1.12 6.61
C GLN A 220 -16.41 2.37 6.50
N ARG A 221 -16.48 3.20 7.55
CA ARG A 221 -17.21 4.48 7.51
C ARG A 221 -16.50 5.50 6.64
N GLU A 222 -15.18 5.62 6.71
CA GLU A 222 -14.44 6.56 5.89
C GLU A 222 -14.45 6.15 4.41
N SER A 223 -14.29 4.86 4.10
CA SER A 223 -14.41 4.36 2.72
C SER A 223 -15.83 4.59 2.16
N ARG A 224 -16.87 4.38 2.97
CA ARG A 224 -18.27 4.68 2.57
C ARG A 224 -18.57 6.18 2.52
N PHE A 225 -17.89 7.01 3.31
CA PHE A 225 -18.08 8.46 3.32
C PHE A 225 -17.43 9.12 2.11
N SER A 226 -16.26 8.63 1.68
CA SER A 226 -15.63 8.97 0.40
C SER A 226 -16.61 8.80 -0.76
N ARG A 227 -17.39 7.70 -0.73
CA ARG A 227 -18.45 7.42 -1.71
C ARG A 227 -19.67 8.36 -1.69
N LYS A 228 -19.90 9.09 -0.60
CA LYS A 228 -21.09 9.96 -0.42
C LYS A 228 -20.86 11.42 -0.80
N GLN A 229 -19.64 11.78 -1.19
CA GLN A 229 -19.32 13.14 -1.66
C GLN A 229 -19.48 13.32 -3.17
N VAL A 230 -20.07 12.31 -3.83
CA VAL A 230 -20.42 12.28 -5.26
C VAL A 230 -21.93 12.35 -5.41
#